data_AF-A0A8T2U8V3-F1
#
_entry.id   AF-A0A8T2U8V3-F1
#
_cell.length_a   1.000
_cell.length_b   1.000
_cell.length_c   1.000
_cell.angle_alpha   90.00
_cell.angle_beta   90.00
_cell.angle_gamma   90.00
#
_symmetry.space_group_name_H-M   'P 1'
#
loop_
_entity.id
_entity.type
_entity.pdbx_description
1 polymer ?
#
loop_
_entity_poly.entity_id
_entity_poly.type
_entity_poly.pdbx_seq_one_letter_code
_entity_poly.pdbx_strand_id
1 'polypeptide(L)'
;MICEERKLVWKGAIPMQLQLHNSEVTTVPPPSNFLMLAPRNGYLPLLLPYIKPHFQSALPIGQDTGWFEYEGLPLKWHVPTGVLYDLLCFEPARPWNLMVHFRGFPSELIPFEGEETIIRSFINSLKEASYVIHGSTKHVMNLSQMEQAELWRSVVEGDIESYERACIKLAPSVSTNSASVKADEMNIVKVPFRLYMRRVEVNDKGFSEAHPLKHWDHITYISRPVEIKREDGDTVTLWEALQNIAPQLFVCASELQGRDHTLPAPLVWESESSSAVATESAETDYSRYPKIIPITHYMWGQKTYFVNGLIRIQGIEPNPRLPVDWIARNLSAPDYFVHVCILIATNHKDSSAQ
;
A
#
# COMPACT_ATOMS: atom_id res chain seq x y z
N MET A 1 -19.04 -2.27 -16.16
CA MET A 1 -18.98 -3.58 -15.47
C MET A 1 -17.72 -3.55 -14.62
N ILE A 2 -17.83 -3.81 -13.32
CA ILE A 2 -16.71 -3.74 -12.38
C ILE A 2 -15.83 -4.97 -12.57
N CYS A 3 -14.53 -4.78 -12.84
CA CYS A 3 -13.58 -5.89 -12.97
C CYS A 3 -13.42 -6.62 -11.63
N GLU A 4 -13.22 -7.94 -11.66
CA GLU A 4 -13.15 -8.79 -10.46
C GLU A 4 -11.96 -8.40 -9.56
N GLU A 5 -10.85 -8.00 -10.15
CA GLU A 5 -9.64 -7.54 -9.45
C GLU A 5 -9.95 -6.33 -8.56
N ARG A 6 -10.76 -5.40 -9.07
CA ARG A 6 -11.17 -4.20 -8.32
C ARG A 6 -12.07 -4.57 -7.14
N LYS A 7 -12.97 -5.55 -7.32
CA LYS A 7 -13.78 -6.07 -6.20
C LYS A 7 -12.91 -6.71 -5.12
N LEU A 8 -11.84 -7.41 -5.50
CA LEU A 8 -10.89 -8.00 -4.55
C LEU A 8 -10.12 -6.93 -3.77
N VAL A 9 -9.67 -5.87 -4.44
CA VAL A 9 -9.02 -4.72 -3.78
C VAL A 9 -9.94 -4.08 -2.74
N TRP A 10 -11.23 -3.93 -3.06
CA TRP A 10 -12.22 -3.35 -2.15
C TRP A 10 -12.57 -4.26 -0.97
N LYS A 11 -12.60 -5.57 -1.18
CA LYS A 11 -12.83 -6.58 -0.12
C LYS A 11 -11.56 -6.92 0.68
N GLY A 12 -10.42 -6.34 0.32
CA GLY A 12 -9.14 -6.61 0.97
C GLY A 12 -9.18 -6.24 2.45
N ALA A 13 -8.86 -7.20 3.32
CA ALA A 13 -8.82 -7.01 4.75
C ALA A 13 -7.52 -7.57 5.36
N ILE A 14 -7.10 -6.99 6.47
CA ILE A 14 -5.91 -7.38 7.22
C ILE A 14 -6.37 -7.92 8.58
N PRO A 15 -6.02 -9.18 8.94
CA PRO A 15 -6.25 -9.67 10.29
C PRO A 15 -5.34 -8.92 11.25
N MET A 16 -5.94 -8.26 12.23
CA MET A 16 -5.27 -7.38 13.17
C MET A 16 -5.54 -7.84 14.60
N GLN A 17 -4.50 -7.78 15.42
CA GLN A 17 -4.57 -7.98 16.86
C GLN A 17 -4.15 -6.69 17.55
N LEU A 18 -5.04 -6.17 18.37
CA LEU A 18 -4.86 -4.91 19.09
C LEU A 18 -4.66 -5.18 20.57
N GLN A 19 -3.61 -4.59 21.12
CA GLN A 19 -3.26 -4.68 22.54
C GLN A 19 -3.30 -3.28 23.16
N LEU A 20 -3.85 -3.16 24.36
CA LEU A 20 -3.75 -1.93 25.12
C LEU A 20 -2.33 -1.82 25.69
N HIS A 21 -1.70 -0.65 25.56
CA HIS A 21 -0.36 -0.45 26.08
C HIS A 21 -0.32 -0.63 27.61
N ASN A 22 0.71 -1.34 28.11
CA ASN A 22 0.80 -1.75 29.52
C ASN A 22 0.77 -0.57 30.51
N SER A 23 1.24 0.62 30.13
CA SER A 23 1.18 1.81 30.98
C SER A 23 -0.24 2.35 31.20
N GLU A 24 -1.19 1.93 30.38
CA GLU A 24 -2.58 2.38 30.42
C GLU A 24 -3.52 1.33 31.02
N VAL A 25 -3.02 0.14 31.37
CA VAL A 25 -3.83 -0.92 31.97
C VAL A 25 -4.01 -0.65 33.46
N THR A 26 -5.26 -0.45 33.89
CA THR A 26 -5.61 -0.27 35.32
C THR A 26 -6.17 -1.51 35.99
N THR A 27 -6.43 -2.58 35.24
CA THR A 27 -7.05 -3.83 35.74
C THR A 27 -6.02 -4.94 35.93
N VAL A 28 -6.28 -5.83 36.89
CA VAL A 28 -5.57 -7.11 37.05
C VAL A 28 -6.61 -8.23 37.07
N PRO A 29 -6.64 -9.16 36.11
CA PRO A 29 -5.70 -9.34 34.98
C PRO A 29 -5.81 -8.26 33.89
N PRO A 30 -4.80 -8.15 32.98
CA PRO A 30 -4.86 -7.24 31.84
C PRO A 30 -6.03 -7.59 30.90
N PRO A 31 -6.57 -6.61 30.15
CA PRO A 31 -7.66 -6.85 29.21
C PRO A 31 -7.22 -7.81 28.10
N SER A 32 -8.16 -8.60 27.59
CA SER A 32 -7.89 -9.47 26.45
C SER A 32 -7.60 -8.66 25.17
N ASN A 33 -6.75 -9.21 24.31
CA ASN A 33 -6.45 -8.59 23.01
C ASN A 33 -7.72 -8.51 22.16
N PHE A 34 -7.87 -7.43 21.41
CA PHE A 34 -9.00 -7.24 20.50
C PHE A 34 -8.60 -7.69 19.09
N LEU A 35 -9.34 -8.64 18.51
CA LEU A 35 -9.07 -9.19 17.19
C LEU A 35 -10.12 -8.68 16.20
N MET A 36 -9.68 -8.16 15.05
CA MET A 36 -10.59 -7.75 13.99
C MET A 36 -9.98 -7.87 12.59
N LEU A 37 -10.84 -7.83 11.58
CA LEU A 37 -10.44 -7.66 10.19
C LEU A 37 -10.54 -6.18 9.83
N ALA A 38 -9.40 -5.52 9.63
CA ALA A 38 -9.35 -4.12 9.24
C ALA A 38 -9.33 -3.99 7.70
N PRO A 39 -10.18 -3.15 7.09
CA PRO A 39 -10.19 -2.96 5.64
C PRO A 39 -8.90 -2.28 5.15
N ARG A 40 -8.30 -2.78 4.07
CA ARG A 40 -7.06 -2.24 3.48
C ARG A 40 -7.20 -0.79 3.03
N ASN A 41 -8.34 -0.44 2.44
CA ASN A 41 -8.64 0.92 1.97
C ASN A 41 -9.20 1.84 3.08
N GLY A 42 -9.37 1.33 4.31
CA GLY A 42 -9.83 2.12 5.45
C GLY A 42 -8.68 2.80 6.20
N TYR A 43 -9.04 3.62 7.19
CA TYR A 43 -8.10 4.36 8.02
C TYR A 43 -8.19 3.90 9.48
N LEU A 44 -7.05 3.80 10.15
CA LEU A 44 -6.97 3.26 11.52
C LEU A 44 -7.90 3.95 12.54
N PRO A 45 -8.05 5.29 12.55
CA PRO A 45 -8.93 5.93 13.54
C PRO A 45 -10.41 5.55 13.42
N LEU A 46 -10.85 5.08 12.25
CA LEU A 46 -12.23 4.62 12.05
C LEU A 46 -12.53 3.34 12.84
N LEU A 47 -11.48 2.65 13.32
CA LEU A 47 -11.59 1.47 14.14
C LEU A 47 -11.80 1.82 15.63
N LEU A 48 -11.41 3.04 16.05
CA LEU A 48 -11.47 3.46 17.47
C LEU A 48 -12.86 3.35 18.11
N PRO A 49 -13.98 3.69 17.43
CA PRO A 49 -15.32 3.52 18.01
C PRO A 49 -15.66 2.06 18.37
N TYR A 50 -15.06 1.08 17.69
CA TYR A 50 -15.25 -0.34 17.96
C TYR A 50 -14.29 -0.87 19.03
N ILE A 51 -13.08 -0.31 19.07
CA ILE A 51 -12.00 -0.72 19.97
C ILE A 51 -12.19 -0.14 21.37
N LYS A 52 -12.60 1.14 21.45
CA LYS A 52 -12.71 1.87 22.72
C LYS A 52 -13.64 1.19 23.73
N PRO A 53 -14.86 0.72 23.38
CA PRO A 53 -15.75 0.05 24.31
C PRO A 53 -15.15 -1.22 24.93
N HIS A 54 -14.31 -1.95 24.19
CA HIS A 54 -13.65 -3.16 24.68
C HIS A 54 -12.62 -2.86 25.77
N PHE A 55 -11.83 -1.79 25.60
CA PHE A 55 -10.80 -1.40 26.57
C PHE A 55 -11.28 -0.41 27.64
N GLN A 56 -12.48 0.14 27.52
CA GLN A 56 -13.01 1.18 28.40
C GLN A 56 -12.96 0.83 29.89
N SER A 57 -13.19 -0.45 30.24
CA SER A 57 -13.15 -0.93 31.63
C SER A 57 -11.73 -0.96 32.23
N ALA A 58 -10.71 -1.03 31.38
CA ALA A 58 -9.30 -1.08 31.76
C ALA A 58 -8.61 0.29 31.69
N LEU A 59 -9.26 1.30 31.09
CA LEU A 59 -8.69 2.62 30.89
C LEU A 59 -8.86 3.52 32.14
N PRO A 60 -7.83 4.32 32.49
CA PRO A 60 -7.96 5.32 33.53
C PRO A 60 -8.81 6.50 33.04
N ILE A 61 -9.48 7.19 33.97
CA ILE A 61 -10.33 8.37 33.70
C ILE A 61 -9.47 9.49 33.08
N GLY A 62 -9.80 9.98 31.88
CA GLY A 62 -9.02 11.03 31.20
C GLY A 62 -9.35 11.23 29.72
N GLN A 63 -8.45 11.93 29.01
CA GLN A 63 -8.57 12.20 27.57
C GLN A 63 -8.44 10.90 26.76
N ASP A 64 -9.26 10.75 25.71
CA ASP A 64 -9.46 9.51 24.95
C ASP A 64 -9.01 9.62 23.49
N THR A 65 -7.99 10.44 23.18
CA THR A 65 -7.53 10.58 21.79
C THR A 65 -6.71 9.36 21.42
N GLY A 66 -7.37 8.40 20.78
CA GLY A 66 -6.79 7.13 20.35
C GLY A 66 -5.73 7.30 19.26
N TRP A 67 -4.59 6.63 19.42
CA TRP A 67 -3.56 6.48 18.39
C TRP A 67 -2.99 5.06 18.41
N PHE A 68 -2.29 4.69 17.33
CA PHE A 68 -1.81 3.32 17.11
C PHE A 68 -0.29 3.32 16.99
N GLU A 69 0.34 2.29 17.55
CA GLU A 69 1.77 2.06 17.52
C GLU A 69 2.07 0.69 16.91
N TYR A 70 3.11 0.61 16.09
CA TYR A 70 3.67 -0.65 15.60
C TYR A 70 5.17 -0.70 15.95
N GLU A 71 5.56 -1.62 16.83
CA GLU A 71 6.96 -1.83 17.22
C GLU A 71 7.71 -0.54 17.65
N GLY A 72 7.07 0.37 18.38
CA GLY A 72 7.68 1.65 18.75
C GLY A 72 7.45 2.80 17.77
N LEU A 73 6.82 2.56 16.61
CA LEU A 73 6.48 3.59 15.62
C LEU A 73 5.02 4.06 15.76
N PRO A 74 4.78 5.33 16.09
CA PRO A 74 3.46 5.93 15.97
C PRO A 74 2.96 5.94 14.53
N LEU A 75 1.78 5.39 14.28
CA LEU A 75 1.25 5.23 12.93
C LEU A 75 0.55 6.49 12.41
N LYS A 76 0.88 6.89 11.18
CA LYS A 76 0.24 8.03 10.51
C LYS A 76 -1.21 7.71 10.13
N TRP A 77 -2.16 8.34 10.80
CA TRP A 77 -3.59 8.09 10.61
C TRP A 77 -4.13 8.41 9.21
N HIS A 78 -3.49 9.32 8.47
CA HIS A 78 -3.91 9.76 7.13
C HIS A 78 -3.41 8.83 6.01
N VAL A 79 -2.65 7.80 6.34
CA VAL A 79 -2.21 6.76 5.41
C VAL A 79 -3.17 5.57 5.50
N PRO A 80 -3.63 4.98 4.38
CA PRO A 80 -4.52 3.83 4.42
C PRO A 80 -3.90 2.65 5.18
N THR A 81 -4.74 1.90 5.90
CA THR A 81 -4.37 0.75 6.73
C THR A 81 -3.54 -0.29 5.94
N GLY A 82 -3.95 -0.55 4.69
CA GLY A 82 -3.26 -1.48 3.79
C GLY A 82 -1.85 -1.05 3.44
N VAL A 83 -1.66 0.26 3.22
CA VAL A 83 -0.35 0.84 2.87
C VAL A 83 0.59 0.79 4.08
N LEU A 84 0.08 1.10 5.28
CA LEU A 84 0.85 0.98 6.53
C LEU A 84 1.31 -0.47 6.73
N TYR A 85 0.43 -1.44 6.55
CA TYR A 85 0.76 -2.85 6.68
C TYR A 85 1.81 -3.29 5.65
N ASP A 86 1.62 -2.97 4.37
CA ASP A 86 2.53 -3.38 3.29
C ASP A 86 3.94 -2.76 3.41
N LEU A 87 4.03 -1.55 3.98
CA LEU A 87 5.27 -0.81 4.20
C LEU A 87 6.02 -1.26 5.47
N LEU A 88 5.29 -1.57 6.54
CA LEU A 88 5.88 -1.85 7.85
C LEU A 88 6.18 -3.34 8.04
N CYS A 89 5.34 -4.23 7.50
CA CYS A 89 5.52 -5.67 7.61
C CYS A 89 6.38 -6.18 6.45
N PHE A 90 7.65 -6.48 6.70
CA PHE A 90 8.51 -7.07 5.66
C PHE A 90 8.01 -8.46 5.27
N GLU A 91 7.77 -9.35 6.24
CA GLU A 91 7.01 -10.57 6.04
C GLU A 91 5.58 -10.36 6.53
N PRO A 92 4.55 -10.79 5.77
CA PRO A 92 3.16 -10.61 6.16
C PRO A 92 2.78 -11.53 7.33
N ALA A 93 3.18 -11.14 8.54
CA ALA A 93 2.79 -11.78 9.78
C ALA A 93 1.28 -11.59 10.01
N ARG A 94 0.60 -12.70 10.27
CA ARG A 94 -0.85 -12.71 10.53
C ARG A 94 -1.10 -13.39 11.88
N PRO A 95 -1.72 -12.69 12.84
CA PRO A 95 -2.30 -11.34 12.77
C PRO A 95 -1.25 -10.21 12.84
N TRP A 96 -1.59 -9.04 12.29
CA TRP A 96 -0.83 -7.80 12.43
C TRP A 96 -1.00 -7.25 13.85
N ASN A 97 0.07 -7.28 14.65
CA ASN A 97 0.04 -6.88 16.05
C ASN A 97 0.26 -5.37 16.19
N LEU A 98 -0.76 -4.66 16.64
CA LEU A 98 -0.70 -3.22 16.92
C LEU A 98 -0.92 -2.96 18.41
N MET A 99 -0.23 -1.95 18.94
CA MET A 99 -0.57 -1.38 20.24
C MET A 99 -1.48 -0.18 20.06
N VAL A 100 -2.51 -0.08 20.88
CA VAL A 100 -3.42 1.06 20.93
C VAL A 100 -3.16 1.85 22.21
N HIS A 101 -3.17 3.17 22.06
CA HIS A 101 -2.96 4.12 23.13
C HIS A 101 -4.10 5.12 23.12
N PHE A 102 -4.59 5.50 24.29
CA PHE A 102 -5.62 6.53 24.43
C PHE A 102 -5.06 7.81 25.05
N ARG A 103 -3.79 7.80 25.49
CA ARG A 103 -3.11 8.93 26.12
C ARG A 103 -1.78 9.24 25.44
N GLY A 104 -1.22 10.39 25.79
CA GLY A 104 0.12 10.78 25.36
C GLY A 104 0.25 10.85 23.84
N PHE A 105 -0.67 11.56 23.18
CA PHE A 105 -0.65 11.67 21.72
C PHE A 105 0.72 12.19 21.22
N PRO A 106 1.40 11.46 20.32
CA PRO A 106 2.75 11.82 19.88
C PRO A 106 2.75 13.17 19.16
N SER A 107 3.67 14.06 19.53
CA SER A 107 3.81 15.38 18.91
C SER A 107 4.25 15.34 17.44
N GLU A 108 4.81 14.21 17.00
CA GLU A 108 5.19 13.96 15.61
C GLU A 108 3.99 13.65 14.69
N LEU A 109 2.85 13.26 15.27
CA LEU A 109 1.63 13.01 14.52
C LEU A 109 0.78 14.27 14.44
N ILE A 110 0.10 14.43 13.31
CA ILE A 110 -0.92 15.47 13.15
C ILE A 110 -2.11 15.06 14.03
N PRO A 111 -2.61 15.90 14.94
CA PRO A 111 -3.83 15.61 15.68
C PRO A 111 -5.01 15.48 14.71
N PHE A 112 -5.93 14.55 14.96
CA PHE A 112 -7.19 14.48 14.23
C PHE A 112 -8.36 14.69 15.19
N GLU A 113 -9.31 15.51 14.77
CA GLU A 113 -10.51 15.83 15.52
C GLU A 113 -11.69 15.11 14.84
N GLY A 114 -11.97 13.90 15.32
CA GLY A 114 -13.08 13.08 14.83
C GLY A 114 -12.98 12.65 13.37
N GLU A 115 -14.08 12.07 12.88
CA GLU A 115 -14.17 11.52 11.52
C GLU A 115 -14.08 12.59 10.42
N GLU A 116 -14.61 13.80 10.66
CA GLU A 116 -14.58 14.92 9.72
C GLU A 116 -13.16 15.28 9.25
N THR A 117 -12.16 15.16 10.13
CA THR A 117 -10.77 15.40 9.75
C THR A 117 -10.26 14.38 8.73
N ILE A 118 -10.70 13.13 8.85
CA ILE A 118 -10.36 12.02 7.94
C ILE A 118 -11.05 12.23 6.60
N ILE A 119 -12.35 12.58 6.62
CA ILE A 119 -13.12 12.91 5.41
C ILE A 119 -12.43 14.05 4.66
N ARG A 120 -12.04 15.13 5.36
CA ARG A 120 -11.33 16.26 4.74
C ARG A 120 -10.00 15.84 4.11
N SER A 121 -9.22 14.98 4.77
CA SER A 121 -7.97 14.43 4.24
C SER A 121 -8.20 13.61 2.96
N PHE A 122 -9.23 12.76 2.97
CA PHE A 122 -9.64 11.96 1.82
C PHE A 122 -10.08 12.83 0.64
N ILE A 123 -10.96 13.81 0.86
CA ILE A 123 -11.43 14.74 -0.17
C ILE A 123 -10.28 15.57 -0.74
N ASN A 124 -9.30 15.97 0.08
CA ASN A 124 -8.12 16.67 -0.41
C ASN A 124 -7.26 15.78 -1.31
N SER A 125 -7.08 14.50 -0.97
CA SER A 125 -6.40 13.55 -1.85
C SER A 125 -7.16 13.36 -3.17
N LEU A 126 -8.49 13.23 -3.14
CA LEU A 126 -9.30 13.16 -4.36
C LEU A 126 -9.16 14.40 -5.24
N LYS A 127 -9.05 15.60 -4.66
CA LYS A 127 -8.80 16.84 -5.42
C LYS A 127 -7.43 16.80 -6.09
N GLU A 128 -6.39 16.40 -5.37
CA GLU A 128 -5.03 16.25 -5.90
C GLU A 128 -5.02 15.26 -7.08
N ALA A 129 -5.59 14.07 -6.88
CA ALA A 129 -5.65 13.05 -7.92
C ALA A 129 -6.49 13.50 -9.12
N SER A 130 -7.64 14.13 -8.91
CA SER A 130 -8.48 14.62 -10.00
C SER A 130 -7.81 15.72 -10.82
N TYR A 131 -7.02 16.59 -10.17
CA TYR A 131 -6.20 17.56 -10.87
C TYR A 131 -5.11 16.89 -11.73
N VAL A 132 -4.46 15.84 -11.22
CA VAL A 132 -3.47 15.09 -11.99
C VAL A 132 -4.12 14.41 -13.20
N ILE A 133 -5.24 13.72 -13.01
CA ILE A 133 -5.88 12.90 -14.05
C ILE A 133 -6.56 13.77 -15.11
N HIS A 134 -7.30 14.80 -14.69
CA HIS A 134 -8.19 15.58 -15.57
C HIS A 134 -7.72 17.02 -15.79
N GLY A 135 -6.67 17.48 -15.10
CA GLY A 135 -6.23 18.88 -15.13
C GLY A 135 -7.16 19.86 -14.38
N SER A 136 -8.16 19.36 -13.64
CA SER A 136 -9.20 20.20 -13.03
C SER A 136 -9.74 19.59 -11.74
N THR A 137 -9.89 20.43 -10.70
CA THR A 137 -10.54 20.06 -9.43
C THR A 137 -12.04 20.36 -9.42
N LYS A 138 -12.58 20.96 -10.50
CA LYS A 138 -13.96 21.49 -10.54
C LYS A 138 -15.01 20.43 -10.21
N HIS A 139 -14.87 19.21 -10.73
CA HIS A 139 -15.85 18.14 -10.51
C HIS A 139 -15.92 17.72 -9.03
N VAL A 140 -14.77 17.62 -8.36
CA VAL A 140 -14.71 17.31 -6.92
C VAL A 140 -15.23 18.49 -6.10
N MET A 141 -14.88 19.72 -6.48
CA MET A 141 -15.32 20.94 -5.80
C MET A 141 -16.82 21.22 -5.95
N ASN A 142 -17.44 20.76 -7.04
CA ASN A 142 -18.86 20.94 -7.31
C ASN A 142 -19.75 19.91 -6.60
N LEU A 143 -19.16 18.87 -6.00
CA LEU A 143 -19.92 17.92 -5.18
C LEU A 143 -20.49 18.62 -3.94
N SER A 144 -21.78 18.42 -3.70
CA SER A 144 -22.42 18.86 -2.45
C SER A 144 -21.85 18.10 -1.25
N GLN A 145 -22.01 18.66 -0.04
CA GLN A 145 -21.57 18.01 1.18
C GLN A 145 -22.23 16.63 1.40
N MET A 146 -23.50 16.49 1.00
CA MET A 146 -24.20 15.20 1.05
C MET A 146 -23.59 14.15 0.11
N GLU A 147 -23.19 14.55 -1.10
CA GLU A 147 -22.53 13.65 -2.06
C GLU A 147 -21.13 13.27 -1.60
N GLN A 148 -20.37 14.20 -1.00
CA GLN A 148 -19.07 13.89 -0.40
C GLN A 148 -19.20 12.89 0.76
N ALA A 149 -20.24 13.05 1.60
CA ALA A 149 -20.54 12.13 2.68
C ALA A 149 -21.01 10.74 2.18
N GLU A 150 -21.80 10.69 1.10
CA GLU A 150 -22.21 9.43 0.46
C GLU A 150 -21.02 8.70 -0.16
N LEU A 151 -20.15 9.43 -0.87
CA LEU A 151 -18.89 8.89 -1.40
C LEU A 151 -18.03 8.33 -0.27
N TRP A 152 -17.84 9.08 0.81
CA TRP A 152 -17.09 8.63 1.96
C TRP A 152 -17.69 7.37 2.59
N ARG A 153 -19.00 7.36 2.83
CA ARG A 153 -19.71 6.21 3.41
C ARG A 153 -19.51 4.95 2.59
N SER A 154 -19.57 5.06 1.25
CA SER A 154 -19.33 3.93 0.36
C SER A 154 -17.92 3.33 0.52
N VAL A 155 -16.91 4.17 0.80
CA VAL A 155 -15.54 3.72 1.08
C VAL A 155 -15.45 2.99 2.42
N VAL A 156 -16.09 3.52 3.47
CA VAL A 156 -16.08 2.93 4.81
C VAL A 156 -16.83 1.59 4.85
N GLU A 157 -17.96 1.51 4.15
CA GLU A 157 -18.78 0.30 4.06
C GLU A 157 -18.20 -0.74 3.08
N GLY A 158 -17.24 -0.34 2.23
CA GLY A 158 -16.67 -1.20 1.19
C GLY A 158 -17.63 -1.47 0.02
N ASP A 159 -18.64 -0.61 -0.17
CA ASP A 159 -19.60 -0.72 -1.27
C ASP A 159 -19.07 -0.07 -2.55
N ILE A 160 -18.47 -0.91 -3.38
CA ILE A 160 -17.90 -0.51 -4.68
C ILE A 160 -18.97 0.00 -5.66
N GLU A 161 -20.20 -0.49 -5.61
CA GLU A 161 -21.24 -0.11 -6.58
C GLU A 161 -21.74 1.31 -6.29
N SER A 162 -21.96 1.64 -5.02
CA SER A 162 -22.29 3.00 -4.62
C SER A 162 -21.13 3.96 -4.85
N TYR A 163 -19.90 3.52 -4.59
CA TYR A 163 -18.71 4.33 -4.87
C TYR A 163 -18.56 4.66 -6.36
N GLU A 164 -18.71 3.66 -7.26
CA GLU A 164 -18.59 3.90 -8.69
C GLU A 164 -19.72 4.80 -9.23
N ARG A 165 -20.95 4.63 -8.73
CA ARG A 165 -22.06 5.53 -9.06
C ARG A 165 -21.77 6.98 -8.66
N ALA A 166 -21.19 7.19 -7.48
CA ALA A 166 -20.77 8.53 -7.05
C ALA A 166 -19.61 9.07 -7.90
N CYS A 167 -18.67 8.21 -8.31
CA CYS A 167 -17.53 8.57 -9.15
C CYS A 167 -17.89 8.95 -10.59
N ILE A 168 -19.01 8.47 -11.14
CA ILE A 168 -19.47 8.91 -12.48
C ILE A 168 -19.63 10.43 -12.55
N LYS A 169 -20.06 11.07 -11.45
CA LYS A 169 -20.19 12.53 -11.35
C LYS A 169 -18.85 13.26 -11.29
N LEU A 170 -17.78 12.55 -10.90
CA LEU A 170 -16.42 13.09 -10.82
C LEU A 170 -15.69 13.04 -12.18
N ALA A 171 -16.19 12.22 -13.11
CA ALA A 171 -15.63 12.14 -14.45
C ALA A 171 -15.97 13.40 -15.26
N PRO A 172 -15.04 13.89 -16.11
CA PRO A 172 -15.33 14.99 -17.02
C PRO A 172 -16.48 14.59 -17.95
N SER A 173 -17.51 15.42 -18.01
CA SER A 173 -18.62 15.26 -18.94
C SER A 173 -18.08 15.26 -20.37
N VAL A 174 -18.16 14.13 -21.07
CA VAL A 174 -17.89 14.09 -22.51
C VAL A 174 -18.98 14.93 -23.17
N SER A 175 -18.62 16.09 -23.72
CA SER A 175 -19.53 16.87 -24.57
C SER A 175 -19.82 16.04 -25.82
N THR A 176 -20.94 15.32 -25.81
CA THR A 176 -21.47 14.56 -26.94
C THR A 176 -21.87 15.51 -28.06
N ASN A 177 -20.95 15.77 -28.98
CA ASN A 177 -21.23 16.23 -30.34
C ASN A 177 -20.38 15.42 -31.32
N SER A 178 -20.60 14.11 -31.35
CA SER A 178 -20.47 13.26 -32.53
C SER A 178 -20.93 11.85 -32.15
N ALA A 179 -21.97 11.39 -32.84
CA ALA A 179 -22.43 10.01 -32.73
C ALA A 179 -21.31 9.07 -33.18
N SER A 180 -21.17 7.94 -32.48
CA SER A 180 -20.18 6.85 -32.67
C SER A 180 -18.80 7.06 -32.03
N VAL A 181 -18.72 7.06 -30.70
CA VAL A 181 -17.52 6.62 -30.00
C VAL A 181 -17.94 5.56 -29.00
N LYS A 182 -17.34 4.37 -29.13
CA LYS A 182 -17.46 3.28 -28.16
C LYS A 182 -17.12 3.82 -26.77
N ALA A 183 -17.74 3.27 -25.72
CA ALA A 183 -17.60 3.71 -24.33
C ALA A 183 -16.20 3.46 -23.71
N ASP A 184 -15.13 3.57 -24.49
CA ASP A 184 -13.77 3.22 -24.15
C ASP A 184 -12.86 4.42 -24.40
N GLU A 185 -11.97 4.70 -23.44
CA GLU A 185 -11.05 5.86 -23.37
C GLU A 185 -11.64 7.18 -22.82
N MET A 186 -11.91 7.20 -21.51
CA MET A 186 -11.41 8.35 -20.74
C MET A 186 -9.89 8.39 -20.97
N ASN A 187 -9.41 9.39 -21.69
CA ASN A 187 -8.00 9.51 -22.05
C ASN A 187 -7.20 9.93 -20.80
N ILE A 188 -7.00 9.00 -19.85
CA ILE A 188 -6.17 9.22 -18.67
C ILE A 188 -4.75 9.42 -19.17
N VAL A 189 -4.30 10.67 -19.18
CA VAL A 189 -2.94 11.01 -19.63
C VAL A 189 -1.94 10.79 -18.50
N LYS A 190 -2.34 11.09 -17.26
CA LYS A 190 -1.48 11.07 -16.07
C LYS A 190 -2.14 10.29 -14.93
N VAL A 191 -1.34 9.48 -14.25
CA VAL A 191 -1.75 8.70 -13.07
C VAL A 191 -1.01 9.25 -11.85
N PRO A 192 -1.72 9.54 -10.74
CA PRO A 192 -1.09 9.99 -9.52
C PRO A 192 -0.51 8.79 -8.74
N PHE A 193 0.81 8.81 -8.52
CA PHE A 193 1.53 7.80 -7.75
C PHE A 193 2.01 8.36 -6.41
N ARG A 194 1.86 7.57 -5.35
CA ARG A 194 2.46 7.81 -4.03
C ARG A 194 3.38 6.64 -3.68
N LEU A 195 4.68 6.92 -3.59
CA LEU A 195 5.71 5.94 -3.28
C LEU A 195 6.12 6.08 -1.83
N TYR A 196 6.13 4.96 -1.11
CA TYR A 196 6.60 4.84 0.26
C TYR A 196 7.79 3.88 0.27
N MET A 197 8.96 4.37 0.65
CA MET A 197 10.21 3.64 0.45
C MET A 197 10.93 3.49 1.78
N ARG A 198 11.26 2.25 2.14
CA ARG A 198 11.95 1.90 3.38
C ARG A 198 13.17 1.06 3.07
N ARG A 199 14.31 1.39 3.69
CA ARG A 199 15.51 0.55 3.67
C ARG A 199 15.46 -0.47 4.81
N VAL A 200 15.87 -1.69 4.52
CA VAL A 200 15.87 -2.84 5.41
C VAL A 200 17.24 -3.50 5.36
N GLU A 201 17.90 -3.63 6.50
CA GLU A 201 19.18 -4.32 6.61
C GLU A 201 19.00 -5.83 6.53
N VAL A 202 19.84 -6.50 5.74
CA VAL A 202 19.83 -7.97 5.60
C VAL A 202 21.09 -8.55 6.25
N ASN A 203 20.93 -9.57 7.10
CA ASN A 203 22.03 -10.29 7.74
C ASN A 203 22.23 -11.66 7.08
N ASP A 204 23.38 -12.31 7.31
CA ASP A 204 23.74 -13.60 6.71
C ASP A 204 22.81 -14.78 7.09
N LYS A 205 21.85 -14.58 8.01
CA LYS A 205 20.81 -15.55 8.41
C LYS A 205 19.45 -15.32 7.73
N GLY A 206 19.38 -14.44 6.73
CA GLY A 206 18.15 -13.99 6.07
C GLY A 206 17.83 -12.53 6.41
N PHE A 207 16.63 -12.06 6.02
CA PHE A 207 16.11 -10.79 6.53
C PHE A 207 15.94 -10.92 8.04
N SER A 208 16.96 -10.52 8.79
CA SER A 208 16.82 -10.29 10.22
C SER A 208 15.67 -9.30 10.37
N GLU A 209 14.72 -9.58 11.28
CA GLU A 209 13.65 -8.64 11.67
C GLU A 209 14.21 -7.22 11.54
N ALA A 210 13.76 -6.51 10.50
CA ALA A 210 14.26 -5.19 10.19
C ALA A 210 14.17 -4.41 11.49
N HIS A 211 15.29 -3.89 12.02
CA HIS A 211 15.29 -3.19 13.30
C HIS A 211 14.03 -2.32 13.40
N PRO A 212 13.24 -2.48 14.48
CA PRO A 212 11.92 -1.87 14.56
C PRO A 212 12.07 -0.37 14.28
N LEU A 213 11.33 0.12 13.28
CA LEU A 213 11.42 1.52 12.88
C LEU A 213 10.99 2.38 14.06
N LYS A 214 11.85 3.28 14.50
CA LYS A 214 11.49 4.20 15.60
C LYS A 214 10.98 5.54 15.11
N HIS A 215 11.33 5.94 13.88
CA HIS A 215 10.98 7.23 13.30
C HIS A 215 10.63 7.12 11.81
N TRP A 216 9.70 7.98 11.37
CA TRP A 216 9.28 8.09 9.98
C TRP A 216 10.34 8.68 9.04
N ASP A 217 11.41 9.29 9.57
CA ASP A 217 12.49 9.89 8.77
C ASP A 217 13.26 8.85 7.93
N HIS A 218 13.21 7.59 8.33
CA HIS A 218 13.81 6.48 7.57
C HIS A 218 12.93 6.02 6.39
N ILE A 219 11.72 6.57 6.26
CA ILE A 219 10.80 6.30 5.16
C ILE A 219 10.80 7.50 4.23
N THR A 220 11.24 7.29 2.99
CA THR A 220 11.14 8.30 1.94
C THR A 220 9.75 8.26 1.32
N TYR A 221 9.08 9.41 1.25
CA TYR A 221 7.78 9.58 0.62
C TYR A 221 7.91 10.44 -0.65
N ILE A 222 7.38 9.97 -1.77
CA ILE A 222 7.36 10.70 -3.04
C ILE A 222 5.94 10.65 -3.63
N SER A 223 5.36 11.81 -3.92
CA SER A 223 4.09 11.93 -4.68
C SER A 223 4.40 12.56 -6.04
N ARG A 224 4.20 11.82 -7.14
CA ARG A 224 4.45 12.32 -8.50
C ARG A 224 3.45 11.74 -9.52
N PRO A 225 3.07 12.53 -10.54
CA PRO A 225 2.29 12.01 -11.67
C PRO A 225 3.17 11.18 -12.62
N VAL A 226 2.59 10.11 -13.17
CA VAL A 226 3.18 9.24 -14.20
C VAL A 226 2.38 9.35 -15.48
N GLU A 227 3.04 9.58 -16.61
CA GLU A 227 2.39 9.65 -17.93
C GLU A 227 2.19 8.24 -18.50
N ILE A 228 0.98 7.92 -18.98
CA ILE A 228 0.63 6.58 -19.48
C ILE A 228 0.99 6.40 -20.96
N LYS A 229 0.79 7.45 -21.76
CA LYS A 229 0.95 7.41 -23.22
C LYS A 229 2.29 8.05 -23.59
N ARG A 230 3.13 7.29 -24.31
CA ARG A 230 4.27 7.85 -25.03
C ARG A 230 3.80 8.52 -26.32
N GLU A 231 4.59 9.46 -26.84
CA GLU A 231 4.36 10.07 -28.15
C GLU A 231 4.30 9.02 -29.29
N ASP A 232 4.93 7.86 -29.08
CA ASP A 232 5.00 6.74 -30.03
C ASP A 232 3.80 5.76 -29.96
N GLY A 233 2.89 5.94 -29.00
CA GLY A 233 1.71 5.07 -28.82
C GLY A 233 1.90 3.83 -27.93
N ASP A 234 3.12 3.57 -27.46
CA ASP A 234 3.41 2.48 -26.51
C ASP A 234 2.99 2.82 -25.07
N THR A 235 2.53 1.79 -24.33
CA THR A 235 2.15 1.90 -22.92
C THR A 235 3.37 1.86 -22.00
N VAL A 236 3.45 2.80 -21.05
CA VAL A 236 4.49 2.80 -20.02
C VAL A 236 4.29 1.64 -19.03
N THR A 237 5.36 0.90 -18.76
CA THR A 237 5.36 -0.20 -17.79
C THR A 237 5.58 0.32 -16.36
N LEU A 238 5.17 -0.47 -15.35
CA LEU A 238 5.42 -0.14 -13.94
C LEU A 238 6.89 0.11 -13.66
N TRP A 239 7.78 -0.71 -14.22
CA TRP A 239 9.22 -0.58 -14.04
C TRP A 239 9.74 0.78 -14.52
N GLU A 240 9.40 1.17 -15.75
CA GLU A 240 9.81 2.45 -16.33
C GLU A 240 9.24 3.64 -15.55
N ALA A 241 7.98 3.53 -15.10
CA ALA A 241 7.37 4.55 -14.26
C ALA A 241 8.13 4.75 -12.94
N LEU A 242 8.51 3.67 -12.27
CA LEU A 242 9.28 3.74 -11.03
C LEU A 242 10.70 4.28 -11.27
N GLN A 243 11.36 3.90 -12.36
CA GLN A 243 12.66 4.45 -12.76
C GLN A 243 12.59 5.96 -13.00
N ASN A 244 11.53 6.46 -13.61
CA ASN A 244 11.34 7.90 -13.85
C ASN A 244 11.08 8.69 -12.56
N ILE A 245 10.37 8.09 -11.60
CA ILE A 245 10.04 8.74 -10.33
C ILE A 245 11.25 8.78 -9.39
N ALA A 246 11.97 7.66 -9.28
CA ALA A 246 13.07 7.48 -8.34
C ALA A 246 14.28 6.80 -8.99
N PRO A 247 14.95 7.46 -9.96
CA PRO A 247 16.05 6.86 -10.73
C PRO A 247 17.19 6.36 -9.83
N GLN A 248 17.50 7.09 -8.75
CA GLN A 248 18.55 6.76 -7.79
C GLN A 248 18.41 5.39 -7.13
N LEU A 249 17.21 4.82 -7.09
CA LEU A 249 16.97 3.50 -6.51
C LEU A 249 17.24 2.35 -7.48
N PHE A 250 17.10 2.63 -8.77
CA PHE A 250 17.26 1.63 -9.81
C PHE A 250 18.66 1.60 -10.42
N VAL A 251 19.53 2.57 -10.09
CA VAL A 251 20.97 2.51 -10.42
C VAL A 251 21.64 1.27 -9.81
N CYS A 252 21.23 0.87 -8.60
CA CYS A 252 21.76 -0.31 -7.92
C CYS A 252 20.99 -1.59 -8.26
N ALA A 253 19.90 -1.52 -9.02
CA ALA A 253 19.03 -2.66 -9.28
C ALA A 253 19.28 -3.25 -10.66
N SER A 254 19.72 -4.50 -10.71
CA SER A 254 19.66 -5.27 -11.96
C SER A 254 18.25 -5.83 -12.12
N GLU A 255 17.64 -5.62 -13.29
CA GLU A 255 16.50 -6.44 -13.71
C GLU A 255 17.00 -7.87 -13.93
N LEU A 256 16.24 -8.89 -13.51
CA LEU A 256 16.51 -10.27 -13.90
C LEU A 256 16.32 -10.41 -15.42
N GLN A 257 17.37 -10.14 -16.20
CA GLN A 257 17.41 -10.44 -17.62
C GLN A 257 17.63 -11.94 -17.81
N GLY A 258 16.64 -12.62 -18.38
CA GLY A 258 16.79 -13.97 -18.90
C GLY A 258 16.06 -15.04 -18.11
N ARG A 259 14.82 -15.31 -18.50
CA ARG A 259 14.31 -16.64 -18.86
C ARG A 259 12.86 -16.48 -19.33
N ASP A 260 12.60 -16.89 -20.57
CA ASP A 260 11.26 -17.11 -21.09
C ASP A 260 10.47 -17.97 -20.12
N HIS A 261 9.56 -17.35 -19.38
CA HIS A 261 8.54 -18.07 -18.64
C HIS A 261 7.22 -17.41 -18.98
N THR A 262 6.49 -18.11 -19.85
CA THR A 262 5.06 -17.99 -20.14
C THR A 262 4.29 -17.30 -19.01
N LEU A 263 3.41 -16.38 -19.41
CA LEU A 263 2.34 -15.76 -18.60
C LEU A 263 1.88 -16.73 -17.49
N PRO A 264 1.76 -16.29 -16.22
CA PRO A 264 1.12 -17.13 -15.22
C PRO A 264 -0.31 -17.40 -15.69
N ALA A 265 -0.63 -18.67 -15.93
CA ALA A 265 -2.01 -19.10 -16.09
C ALA A 265 -2.81 -18.70 -14.82
N PRO A 266 -4.14 -18.50 -14.93
CA PRO A 266 -4.97 -18.08 -13.82
C PRO A 266 -4.83 -19.05 -12.64
N LEU A 267 -4.87 -18.52 -11.42
CA LEU A 267 -4.85 -19.25 -10.15
C LEU A 267 -5.76 -20.49 -10.20
N VAL A 268 -5.17 -21.67 -10.41
CA VAL A 268 -5.81 -22.96 -10.17
C VAL A 268 -5.52 -23.33 -8.71
N TRP A 269 -6.57 -23.44 -7.91
CA TRP A 269 -6.51 -24.11 -6.61
C TRP A 269 -6.30 -25.59 -6.86
N GLU A 270 -5.12 -26.13 -6.58
CA GLU A 270 -4.94 -27.57 -6.51
C GLU A 270 -4.09 -28.01 -5.32
N SER A 271 -4.62 -29.08 -4.74
CA SER A 271 -4.30 -29.84 -3.55
C SER A 271 -2.92 -30.51 -3.54
N GLU A 272 -2.54 -30.95 -2.34
CA GLU A 272 -1.40 -31.80 -1.96
C GLU A 272 -0.83 -32.70 -3.07
N SER A 273 0.51 -32.74 -3.19
CA SER A 273 1.35 -33.93 -2.92
C SER A 273 2.76 -33.82 -3.52
N SER A 274 3.68 -34.55 -2.90
CA SER A 274 5.14 -34.58 -3.04
C SER A 274 5.68 -34.97 -4.42
N SER A 275 6.90 -34.50 -4.76
CA SER A 275 8.13 -35.31 -4.76
C SER A 275 9.27 -34.63 -5.56
N ALA A 276 10.49 -34.88 -5.11
CA ALA A 276 11.74 -34.29 -5.58
C ALA A 276 12.26 -34.93 -6.87
N VAL A 277 13.01 -34.17 -7.69
CA VAL A 277 14.23 -34.63 -8.39
C VAL A 277 15.15 -33.42 -8.65
N ALA A 278 16.43 -33.57 -8.29
CA ALA A 278 17.52 -32.64 -8.59
C ALA A 278 18.13 -32.92 -9.97
N THR A 279 18.63 -31.88 -10.65
CA THR A 279 19.68 -32.03 -11.67
C THR A 279 20.56 -30.79 -11.77
N GLU A 280 21.86 -31.03 -11.62
CA GLU A 280 23.07 -30.26 -11.99
C GLU A 280 22.98 -29.65 -13.41
N SER A 281 23.74 -28.66 -13.89
CA SER A 281 24.96 -27.94 -13.50
C SER A 281 25.12 -26.75 -14.46
N ALA A 282 25.82 -25.69 -14.04
CA ALA A 282 26.72 -24.87 -14.86
C ALA A 282 27.37 -23.83 -13.94
N GLU A 283 28.55 -24.15 -13.43
CA GLU A 283 29.37 -23.24 -12.62
C GLU A 283 29.96 -22.15 -13.53
N THR A 284 29.49 -20.91 -13.34
CA THR A 284 30.19 -19.71 -13.81
C THR A 284 30.95 -19.14 -12.61
N ASP A 285 32.26 -18.92 -12.74
CA ASP A 285 33.12 -18.41 -11.68
C ASP A 285 32.75 -16.96 -11.28
N TYR A 286 32.03 -16.81 -10.16
CA TYR A 286 31.57 -15.53 -9.58
C TYR A 286 32.56 -14.92 -8.57
N SER A 287 33.82 -15.38 -8.52
CA SER A 287 34.79 -14.96 -7.50
C SER A 287 35.24 -13.48 -7.54
N ARG A 288 34.79 -12.70 -8.55
CA ARG A 288 35.25 -11.31 -8.79
C ARG A 288 34.24 -10.21 -8.48
N TYR A 289 33.02 -10.56 -8.05
CA TYR A 289 31.99 -9.61 -7.68
C TYR A 289 31.59 -9.82 -6.21
N PRO A 290 31.20 -8.76 -5.46
CA PRO A 290 30.64 -8.95 -4.13
C PRO A 290 29.47 -9.95 -4.24
N LYS A 291 29.44 -10.95 -3.35
CA LYS A 291 28.37 -11.96 -3.31
C LYS A 291 27.04 -11.27 -3.02
N ILE A 292 26.32 -10.87 -4.06
CA ILE A 292 24.93 -10.39 -3.98
C ILE A 292 24.08 -11.65 -3.86
N ILE A 293 23.55 -11.92 -2.66
CA ILE A 293 22.65 -13.06 -2.44
C ILE A 293 21.25 -12.60 -2.88
N PRO A 294 20.66 -13.17 -3.95
CA PRO A 294 19.34 -12.79 -4.39
C PRO A 294 18.27 -13.19 -3.35
N ILE A 295 17.32 -12.30 -3.12
CA ILE A 295 16.16 -12.46 -2.21
C ILE A 295 15.38 -13.76 -2.48
N THR A 296 15.43 -14.25 -3.73
CA THR A 296 14.80 -15.50 -4.18
C THR A 296 15.21 -16.73 -3.38
N HIS A 297 16.34 -16.71 -2.67
CA HIS A 297 16.78 -17.87 -1.88
C HIS A 297 16.07 -18.00 -0.51
N TYR A 298 15.42 -16.94 -0.03
CA TYR A 298 14.81 -16.89 1.30
C TYR A 298 13.29 -16.92 1.28
N MET A 299 12.67 -16.69 0.11
CA MET A 299 11.22 -16.80 -0.07
C MET A 299 10.91 -18.16 -0.72
N TRP A 300 10.01 -18.95 -0.13
CA TRP A 300 9.44 -20.19 -0.71
C TRP A 300 9.01 -20.01 -2.19
N GLY A 301 9.93 -20.20 -3.13
CA GLY A 301 9.66 -20.22 -4.57
C GLY A 301 9.07 -18.95 -5.20
N GLN A 302 9.08 -17.78 -4.55
CA GLN A 302 8.52 -16.56 -5.13
C GLN A 302 9.54 -15.83 -6.02
N LYS A 303 9.11 -15.53 -7.26
CA LYS A 303 9.91 -14.79 -8.25
C LYS A 303 10.01 -13.32 -7.84
N THR A 304 11.07 -12.92 -7.12
CA THR A 304 11.32 -11.50 -6.90
C THR A 304 11.88 -10.88 -8.18
N TYR A 305 11.16 -9.92 -8.76
CA TYR A 305 11.57 -9.24 -9.99
C TYR A 305 12.61 -8.13 -9.75
N PHE A 306 12.83 -7.76 -8.50
CA PHE A 306 13.75 -6.73 -8.05
C PHE A 306 14.82 -7.37 -7.16
N VAL A 307 16.07 -7.40 -7.62
CA VAL A 307 17.15 -8.16 -6.96
C VAL A 307 17.46 -7.62 -5.55
N ASN A 308 17.26 -6.32 -5.32
CA ASN A 308 17.61 -5.63 -4.08
C ASN A 308 16.40 -5.15 -3.29
N GLY A 309 15.23 -5.77 -3.47
CA GLY A 309 14.07 -5.42 -2.65
C GLY A 309 12.73 -5.99 -3.12
N LEU A 310 11.66 -5.34 -2.69
CA LEU A 310 10.29 -5.73 -2.94
C LEU A 310 9.43 -4.53 -3.34
N ILE A 311 8.50 -4.73 -4.27
CA ILE A 311 7.50 -3.74 -4.66
C ILE A 311 6.12 -4.31 -4.34
N ARG A 312 5.34 -3.59 -3.53
CA ARG A 312 3.98 -3.97 -3.16
C ARG A 312 2.97 -2.90 -3.53
N ILE A 313 1.84 -3.34 -4.07
CA ILE A 313 0.66 -2.52 -4.33
C ILE A 313 -0.53 -3.34 -3.84
N GLN A 314 -1.35 -2.80 -2.93
CA GLN A 314 -2.51 -3.50 -2.37
C GLN A 314 -2.19 -4.90 -1.79
N GLY A 315 -1.00 -5.08 -1.23
CA GLY A 315 -0.55 -6.33 -0.62
C GLY A 315 -0.06 -7.40 -1.59
N ILE A 316 -0.05 -7.14 -2.89
CA ILE A 316 0.50 -8.04 -3.90
C ILE A 316 1.81 -7.51 -4.46
N GLU A 317 2.61 -8.42 -5.02
CA GLU A 317 3.85 -8.11 -5.72
C GLU A 317 3.59 -8.15 -7.24
N PRO A 318 3.20 -7.03 -7.87
CA PRO A 318 2.87 -7.01 -9.28
C PRO A 318 4.10 -7.28 -10.14
N ASN A 319 3.89 -7.90 -11.30
CA ASN A 319 4.93 -8.00 -12.31
C ASN A 319 5.30 -6.58 -12.80
N PRO A 320 6.59 -6.16 -12.73
CA PRO A 320 7.01 -4.82 -13.14
C PRO A 320 6.75 -4.48 -14.62
N ARG A 321 6.48 -5.48 -15.46
CA ARG A 321 6.14 -5.29 -16.88
C ARG A 321 4.67 -4.93 -17.11
N LEU A 322 3.83 -4.93 -16.07
CA LEU A 322 2.42 -4.58 -16.20
C LEU A 322 2.27 -3.12 -16.67
N PRO A 323 1.34 -2.84 -17.61
CA PRO A 323 1.04 -1.47 -18.03
C PRO A 323 0.51 -0.63 -16.86
N VAL A 324 1.00 0.60 -16.74
CA VAL A 324 0.56 1.56 -15.70
C VAL A 324 -0.94 1.85 -15.81
N ASP A 325 -1.46 1.91 -17.04
CA ASP A 325 -2.89 1.99 -17.35
C ASP A 325 -3.72 0.97 -16.57
N TRP A 326 -3.32 -0.31 -16.69
CA TRP A 326 -4.04 -1.41 -16.08
C TRP A 326 -3.96 -1.33 -14.54
N ILE A 327 -2.79 -0.97 -14.01
CA ILE A 327 -2.60 -0.77 -12.56
C ILE A 327 -3.49 0.35 -12.05
N ALA A 328 -3.54 1.49 -12.74
CA ALA A 328 -4.35 2.64 -12.36
C ALA A 328 -5.85 2.31 -12.35
N ARG A 329 -6.33 1.49 -13.30
CA ARG A 329 -7.73 1.11 -13.37
C ARG A 329 -8.15 0.11 -12.28
N ASN A 330 -7.26 -0.81 -11.93
CA ASN A 330 -7.62 -1.99 -11.11
C ASN A 330 -7.08 -1.94 -9.68
N LEU A 331 -5.92 -1.32 -9.44
CA LEU A 331 -5.21 -1.36 -8.15
C LEU A 331 -5.16 -0.01 -7.42
N SER A 332 -5.69 1.06 -8.01
CA SER A 332 -5.81 2.35 -7.33
C SER A 332 -6.69 2.25 -6.09
N ALA A 333 -6.31 2.97 -5.05
CA ALA A 333 -7.15 3.11 -3.87
C ALA A 333 -8.34 4.04 -4.14
N PRO A 334 -9.33 4.11 -3.23
CA PRO A 334 -10.52 4.96 -3.40
C PRO A 334 -10.24 6.47 -3.46
N ASP A 335 -9.01 6.91 -3.18
CA ASP A 335 -8.55 8.29 -3.35
C ASP A 335 -7.94 8.56 -4.75
N TYR A 336 -8.08 7.59 -5.67
CA TYR A 336 -7.51 7.55 -7.03
C TYR A 336 -5.98 7.49 -7.10
N PHE A 337 -5.27 7.40 -5.97
CA PHE A 337 -3.83 7.20 -5.97
C PHE A 337 -3.47 5.72 -6.13
N VAL A 338 -2.38 5.48 -6.87
CA VAL A 338 -1.65 4.22 -6.81
C VAL A 338 -0.60 4.34 -5.70
N HIS A 339 -0.87 3.67 -4.57
CA HIS A 339 0.06 3.61 -3.44
C HIS A 339 1.03 2.45 -3.65
N VAL A 340 2.32 2.77 -3.79
CA VAL A 340 3.39 1.79 -4.03
C VAL A 340 4.31 1.77 -2.81
N CYS A 341 4.43 0.60 -2.17
CA CYS A 341 5.37 0.37 -1.09
C CYS A 341 6.62 -0.32 -1.65
N ILE A 342 7.79 0.26 -1.41
CA ILE A 342 9.08 -0.26 -1.87
C ILE A 342 9.95 -0.55 -0.64
N LEU A 343 10.32 -1.81 -0.48
CA LEU A 343 11.24 -2.28 0.56
C LEU A 343 12.58 -2.55 -0.10
N ILE A 344 13.66 -1.89 0.35
CA ILE A 344 14.98 -2.00 -0.25
C ILE A 344 15.90 -2.73 0.71
N ALA A 345 16.47 -3.84 0.28
CA ALA A 345 17.49 -4.57 1.00
C ALA A 345 18.84 -3.84 0.91
N THR A 346 19.45 -3.53 2.04
CA THR A 346 20.81 -2.97 2.13
C THR A 346 21.72 -3.91 2.91
N ASN A 347 22.95 -4.11 2.42
CA ASN A 347 23.95 -4.90 3.14
C ASN A 347 24.51 -4.10 4.33
N HIS A 348 24.68 -4.77 5.47
CA HIS A 348 25.26 -4.20 6.70
C HIS A 348 26.66 -3.56 6.51
N LYS A 349 27.35 -3.80 5.38
CA LYS A 349 28.67 -3.22 5.10
C LYS A 349 28.64 -1.78 4.60
N ASP A 350 27.49 -1.28 4.12
CA ASP A 350 27.38 0.09 3.61
C ASP A 350 27.04 1.12 4.70
N SER A 351 26.54 0.68 5.87
CA SER A 351 26.21 1.57 7.00
C SER A 351 27.43 2.02 7.82
N SER A 352 28.61 1.45 7.59
CA SER A 352 29.86 1.86 8.26
C SER A 352 30.70 2.88 7.49
N ALA A 353 30.19 3.47 6.40
CA ALA A 353 30.92 4.40 5.54
C ALA A 353 30.28 5.78 5.37
N GLN A 354 29.40 6.20 6.29
CA GLN A 354 28.92 7.60 6.36
C GLN A 354 29.27 8.25 7.68
#